data_AF-A0A961SH85-F1
#
_entry.id   AF-A0A961SH85-F1
#
_cell.length_a   1.000
_cell.length_b   1.000
_cell.length_c   1.000
_cell.angle_alpha   90.00
_cell.angle_beta   90.00
_cell.angle_gamma   90.00
#
_symmetry.space_group_name_H-M   'P 1'
#
loop_
_entity.id
_entity.type
_entity.pdbx_description
1 polymer ?
#
loop_
_entity_poly.entity_id
_entity_poly.type
_entity_poly.pdbx_seq_one_letter_code
_entity_poly.pdbx_strand_id
1 'polypeptide(L)'
;MDGRTGQQIHAQNADTPLHPASLTKMMTLYLAFAAVEQGRVRLDSRFTVSEHAASQPPSKLGLKAGQSIPVDTAIRVLVVKSANDVATAVGEFLGGGSESRFAEMMTAKAHELGMTRTTFKNASGLPDPGQVTTATDLARLSIALR
;
A
#
# COMPACT_ATOMS: atom_id res chain seq x y z
N MET A 1 1.54 19.49 8.52
CA MET A 1 1.73 19.99 7.14
C MET A 1 0.39 20.56 6.68
N ASP A 2 0.38 21.65 5.93
CA ASP A 2 -0.83 22.20 5.32
C ASP A 2 -1.23 21.34 4.12
N GLY A 3 -2.49 20.90 4.06
CA GLY A 3 -2.96 19.96 3.04
C GLY A 3 -3.10 20.55 1.63
N ARG A 4 -3.13 21.89 1.49
CA ARG A 4 -3.27 22.55 0.18
C ARG A 4 -1.92 22.89 -0.44
N THR A 5 -1.05 23.47 0.38
CA THR A 5 0.25 24.02 -0.03
C THR A 5 1.41 23.04 0.20
N GLY A 6 1.23 22.02 1.03
CA GLY A 6 2.32 21.14 1.47
C GLY A 6 3.30 21.79 2.45
N GLN A 7 3.00 23.01 2.93
CA GLN A 7 3.87 23.71 3.87
C GLN A 7 3.98 22.96 5.20
N GLN A 8 5.20 22.73 5.69
CA GLN A 8 5.40 22.19 7.03
C GLN A 8 4.96 23.23 8.08
N ILE A 9 3.92 22.91 8.85
CA ILE A 9 3.42 23.75 9.96
C ILE A 9 4.20 23.46 11.25
N HIS A 10 4.46 22.17 11.52
CA HIS A 10 5.20 21.71 12.68
C HIS A 10 5.82 20.34 12.37
N ALA A 11 6.96 20.04 12.99
CA ALA A 11 7.64 18.76 12.87
C ALA A 11 8.44 18.45 14.14
N GLN A 12 8.43 17.17 14.53
CA GLN A 12 9.29 16.62 15.57
C GLN A 12 9.71 15.22 15.11
N ASN A 13 11.02 14.95 15.10
CA ASN A 13 11.58 13.65 14.66
C ASN A 13 11.04 13.18 13.29
N ALA A 14 10.67 14.12 12.42
CA ALA A 14 9.87 13.81 11.24
C ALA A 14 10.64 12.98 10.19
N ASP A 15 11.97 13.05 10.23
CA ASP A 15 12.89 12.31 9.36
C ASP A 15 13.46 11.04 10.01
N THR A 16 13.02 10.70 11.22
CA THR A 16 13.47 9.49 11.92
C THR A 16 12.91 8.25 11.21
N PRO A 17 13.76 7.27 10.83
CA PRO A 17 13.29 6.03 10.24
C PRO A 17 12.48 5.21 11.26
N LEU A 18 11.27 4.83 10.87
CA LEU A 18 10.34 4.04 11.68
C LEU A 18 9.63 3.00 10.82
N HIS A 19 9.16 1.92 11.44
CA HIS A 19 8.30 0.95 10.76
C HIS A 19 6.91 1.55 10.51
N PRO A 20 6.41 1.54 9.26
CA PRO A 20 5.14 2.19 8.89
C PRO A 20 3.89 1.50 9.45
N ALA A 21 3.98 0.21 9.80
CA ALA A 21 2.82 -0.64 10.04
C ALA A 21 1.78 -0.47 8.92
N SER A 22 0.49 -0.46 9.25
CA SER A 22 -0.59 -0.36 8.25
C SER A 22 -0.59 0.92 7.39
N LEU A 23 0.20 1.95 7.71
CA LEU A 23 0.37 3.11 6.83
C LEU A 23 0.98 2.73 5.48
N THR A 24 1.66 1.58 5.39
CA THR A 24 2.10 0.98 4.13
C THR A 24 0.98 0.84 3.10
N LYS A 25 -0.25 0.55 3.53
CA LYS A 25 -1.39 0.37 2.64
C LYS A 25 -1.77 1.65 1.89
N MET A 26 -1.31 2.82 2.33
CA MET A 26 -1.43 4.06 1.56
C MET A 26 -0.71 3.95 0.22
N MET A 27 0.49 3.38 0.17
CA MET A 27 1.21 3.18 -1.10
C MET A 27 0.56 2.09 -1.94
N THR A 28 0.02 1.04 -1.30
CA THR A 28 -0.75 -0.01 -1.99
C THR A 28 -1.99 0.59 -2.69
N LEU A 29 -2.72 1.46 -1.99
CA LEU A 29 -3.85 2.21 -2.56
C LEU A 29 -3.40 3.15 -3.67
N TYR A 30 -2.31 3.89 -3.47
CA TYR A 30 -1.76 4.80 -4.48
C TYR A 30 -1.48 4.09 -5.80
N LEU A 31 -0.81 2.92 -5.76
CA LEU A 31 -0.53 2.14 -6.96
C LEU A 31 -1.79 1.51 -7.56
N ALA A 32 -2.77 1.10 -6.75
CA ALA A 32 -4.05 0.61 -7.24
C ALA A 32 -4.83 1.69 -7.99
N PHE A 33 -4.89 2.91 -7.44
CA PHE A 33 -5.51 4.06 -8.10
C PHE A 33 -4.80 4.42 -9.41
N ALA A 34 -3.46 4.51 -9.39
CA ALA A 34 -2.68 4.78 -10.59
C ALA A 34 -2.92 3.73 -11.70
N ALA A 35 -3.05 2.44 -11.34
CA ALA A 35 -3.35 1.39 -12.30
C ALA A 35 -4.74 1.52 -12.92
N VAL A 36 -5.73 1.99 -12.15
CA VAL A 36 -7.08 2.28 -12.63
C VAL A 36 -7.11 3.49 -13.54
N GLU A 37 -6.50 4.61 -13.11
CA GLU A 37 -6.43 5.85 -13.91
C GLU A 37 -5.71 5.64 -15.25
N GLN A 38 -4.68 4.80 -15.28
CA GLN A 38 -3.93 4.47 -16.48
C GLN A 38 -4.62 3.41 -17.35
N GLY A 39 -5.82 2.96 -16.98
CA GLY A 39 -6.61 1.99 -17.74
C GLY A 39 -6.05 0.57 -17.75
N ARG A 40 -5.04 0.27 -16.92
CA ARG A 40 -4.45 -1.08 -16.84
C ARG A 40 -5.35 -2.06 -16.10
N VAL A 41 -6.18 -1.55 -15.19
CA VAL A 41 -7.10 -2.32 -14.35
C VAL A 41 -8.45 -1.60 -14.33
N ARG A 42 -9.56 -2.33 -14.37
CA ARG A 42 -10.89 -1.75 -14.16
C ARG A 42 -11.35 -1.97 -12.73
N LEU A 43 -12.25 -1.13 -12.23
CA LEU A 43 -12.81 -1.27 -10.89
C LEU A 43 -13.56 -2.60 -10.66
N ASP A 44 -14.13 -3.17 -11.72
CA ASP A 44 -14.83 -4.46 -11.72
C ASP A 44 -13.93 -5.64 -12.12
N SER A 45 -12.66 -5.38 -12.48
CA SER A 45 -11.65 -6.43 -12.57
C SER A 45 -11.55 -7.15 -11.22
N ARG A 46 -11.35 -8.47 -11.26
CA ARG A 46 -11.25 -9.29 -10.07
C ARG A 46 -9.85 -9.84 -9.94
N PHE A 47 -9.33 -9.89 -8.72
CA PHE A 47 -8.14 -10.64 -8.40
C PHE A 47 -8.50 -11.86 -7.56
N THR A 48 -7.75 -12.92 -7.75
CA THR A 48 -7.89 -14.16 -7.00
C THR A 48 -6.99 -14.10 -5.77
N VAL A 49 -7.53 -14.47 -4.62
CA VAL A 49 -6.78 -14.58 -3.37
C VAL A 49 -5.91 -15.84 -3.44
N SER A 50 -4.60 -15.66 -3.32
CA SER A 50 -3.65 -16.75 -3.22
C SER A 50 -3.69 -17.42 -1.84
N GLU A 51 -3.04 -18.58 -1.70
CA GLU A 51 -2.81 -19.20 -0.39
C GLU A 51 -1.98 -18.30 0.54
N HIS A 52 -0.98 -17.60 -0.02
CA HIS A 52 -0.15 -16.64 0.72
C HIS A 52 -1.00 -15.49 1.27
N ALA A 53 -1.84 -14.86 0.44
CA ALA A 53 -2.75 -13.81 0.85
C ALA A 53 -3.76 -14.28 1.91
N ALA A 54 -4.37 -15.45 1.73
CA ALA A 54 -5.34 -16.01 2.69
C ALA A 54 -4.71 -16.33 4.06
N SER A 55 -3.43 -16.72 4.06
CA SER A 55 -2.69 -17.09 5.27
C SER A 55 -2.23 -15.90 6.11
N GLN A 56 -2.30 -14.67 5.59
CA GLN A 56 -1.87 -13.47 6.32
C GLN A 56 -2.56 -13.34 7.69
N PRO A 57 -1.86 -12.82 8.72
CA PRO A 57 -2.44 -12.60 10.03
C PRO A 57 -3.46 -11.44 10.04
N PRO A 58 -4.42 -11.40 10.97
CA PRO A 58 -5.36 -10.28 11.12
C PRO A 58 -4.66 -8.93 11.38
N SER A 59 -5.25 -7.78 11.04
CA SER A 59 -6.59 -7.53 10.48
C SER A 59 -6.76 -8.11 9.08
N LYS A 60 -7.87 -8.81 8.81
CA LYS A 60 -8.16 -9.42 7.51
C LYS A 60 -9.65 -9.60 7.24
N LEU A 61 -10.06 -9.72 5.98
CA LEU A 61 -11.46 -9.96 5.60
C LEU A 61 -11.86 -11.43 5.83
N GLY A 62 -10.89 -12.34 5.81
CA GLY A 62 -11.11 -13.78 5.99
C GLY A 62 -11.40 -14.50 4.67
N LEU A 63 -10.88 -13.96 3.55
CA LEU A 63 -11.03 -14.61 2.25
C LEU A 63 -10.24 -15.91 2.21
N LYS A 64 -10.83 -16.93 1.58
CA LYS A 64 -10.19 -18.22 1.32
C LYS A 64 -9.43 -18.18 0.00
N ALA A 65 -8.37 -18.97 -0.10
CA ALA A 65 -7.65 -19.15 -1.36
C ALA A 65 -8.62 -19.57 -2.49
N GLY A 66 -8.41 -19.02 -3.68
CA GLY A 66 -9.27 -19.24 -4.85
C GLY A 66 -10.53 -18.35 -4.89
N GLN A 67 -10.91 -17.70 -3.79
CA GLN A 67 -11.96 -16.67 -3.85
C GLN A 67 -11.44 -15.44 -4.61
N SER A 68 -12.35 -14.67 -5.17
CA SER A 68 -12.01 -13.40 -5.83
C SER A 68 -12.96 -12.30 -5.38
N ILE A 69 -12.48 -11.06 -5.36
CA ILE A 69 -13.27 -9.85 -5.14
C ILE A 69 -12.93 -8.80 -6.20
N PRO A 70 -13.85 -7.87 -6.52
CA PRO A 70 -13.54 -6.80 -7.46
C PRO A 70 -12.60 -5.76 -6.83
N VAL A 71 -11.85 -5.06 -7.67
CA VAL A 71 -10.89 -4.01 -7.26
C VAL A 71 -11.56 -2.91 -6.43
N ASP A 72 -12.78 -2.48 -6.78
CA ASP A 72 -13.54 -1.51 -5.98
C ASP A 72 -13.76 -1.99 -4.53
N THR A 73 -14.16 -3.26 -4.34
CA THR A 73 -14.34 -3.82 -3.00
C THR A 73 -13.02 -3.87 -2.24
N ALA A 74 -11.94 -4.24 -2.91
CA ALA A 74 -10.63 -4.29 -2.29
C ALA A 74 -10.16 -2.92 -1.80
N ILE A 75 -10.30 -1.88 -2.62
CA ILE A 75 -10.02 -0.49 -2.24
C ILE A 75 -10.80 -0.12 -0.98
N ARG A 76 -12.12 -0.35 -0.97
CA ARG A 76 -12.97 -0.04 0.20
C ARG A 76 -12.53 -0.78 1.45
N VAL A 77 -12.21 -2.06 1.34
CA VAL A 77 -11.78 -2.90 2.47
C VAL A 77 -10.41 -2.47 2.99
N LEU A 78 -9.49 -2.09 2.12
CA LEU A 78 -8.18 -1.54 2.52
C LEU A 78 -8.33 -0.24 3.31
N VAL A 79 -9.19 0.67 2.83
CA VAL A 79 -9.44 1.95 3.50
C VAL A 79 -10.14 1.76 4.85
N VAL A 80 -11.17 0.90 4.92
CA VAL A 80 -12.04 0.79 6.12
C VAL A 80 -11.51 -0.21 7.15
N LYS A 81 -11.04 -1.38 6.71
CA LYS A 81 -10.65 -2.49 7.60
C LYS A 81 -9.13 -2.66 7.71
N SER A 82 -8.36 -2.03 6.81
CA SER A 82 -6.91 -2.23 6.72
C SER A 82 -6.55 -3.73 6.61
N ALA A 83 -7.31 -4.48 5.82
CA ALA A 83 -7.20 -5.93 5.74
C ALA A 83 -5.90 -6.38 5.04
N ASN A 84 -5.11 -7.22 5.71
CA ASN A 84 -3.81 -7.71 5.25
C ASN A 84 -3.94 -8.72 4.09
N ASP A 85 -4.91 -9.64 4.18
CA ASP A 85 -5.21 -10.59 3.11
C ASP A 85 -5.54 -9.89 1.79
N VAL A 86 -6.37 -8.84 1.86
CA VAL A 86 -6.71 -8.02 0.70
C VAL A 86 -5.49 -7.22 0.21
N ALA A 87 -4.67 -6.67 1.10
CA ALA A 87 -3.49 -5.90 0.70
C ALA A 87 -2.47 -6.77 -0.05
N THR A 88 -2.17 -7.95 0.48
CA THR A 88 -1.29 -8.92 -0.15
C THR A 88 -1.86 -9.40 -1.47
N ALA A 89 -3.16 -9.72 -1.56
CA ALA A 89 -3.77 -10.14 -2.83
C ALA A 89 -3.75 -9.04 -3.90
N VAL A 90 -4.01 -7.77 -3.53
CA VAL A 90 -3.87 -6.62 -4.44
C VAL A 90 -2.41 -6.45 -4.87
N GLY A 91 -1.47 -6.56 -3.93
CA GLY A 91 -0.05 -6.47 -4.20
C GLY A 91 0.42 -7.55 -5.17
N GLU A 92 0.08 -8.82 -4.94
CA GLU A 92 0.36 -9.92 -5.85
C GLU A 92 -0.23 -9.66 -7.23
N PHE A 93 -1.50 -9.25 -7.32
CA PHE A 93 -2.17 -8.97 -8.59
C PHE A 93 -1.43 -7.90 -9.41
N LEU A 94 -1.12 -6.75 -8.80
CA LEU A 94 -0.41 -5.65 -9.45
C LEU A 94 1.07 -5.99 -9.71
N GLY A 95 1.66 -6.82 -8.85
CA GLY A 95 3.01 -7.35 -8.94
C GLY A 95 3.16 -8.50 -9.93
N GLY A 96 2.12 -8.89 -10.67
CA GLY A 96 2.19 -9.99 -11.64
C GLY A 96 2.35 -11.37 -10.99
N GLY A 97 1.71 -11.58 -9.85
CA GLY A 97 1.75 -12.81 -9.04
C GLY A 97 2.79 -12.81 -7.92
N SER A 98 3.50 -11.70 -7.68
CA SER A 98 4.57 -11.62 -6.66
C SER A 98 4.42 -10.37 -5.79
N GLU A 99 4.22 -10.58 -4.48
CA GLU A 99 4.21 -9.49 -3.49
C GLU A 99 5.59 -8.82 -3.38
N SER A 100 6.69 -9.58 -3.48
CA SER A 100 8.04 -9.01 -3.44
C SER A 100 8.30 -8.05 -4.59
N ARG A 101 7.90 -8.43 -5.82
CA ARG A 101 7.96 -7.53 -6.99
C ARG A 101 7.10 -6.29 -6.77
N PHE A 102 5.93 -6.44 -6.15
CA PHE A 102 5.10 -5.29 -5.80
C PHE A 102 5.77 -4.36 -4.78
N ALA A 103 6.44 -4.90 -3.75
CA ALA A 103 7.18 -4.11 -2.77
C ALA A 103 8.34 -3.31 -3.41
N GLU A 104 9.01 -3.87 -4.42
CA GLU A 104 9.99 -3.15 -5.24
C GLU A 104 9.34 -1.99 -6.01
N MET A 105 8.17 -2.23 -6.63
CA MET A 105 7.40 -1.18 -7.30
C MET A 105 6.94 -0.07 -6.33
N MET A 106 6.51 -0.44 -5.13
CA MET A 106 6.14 0.50 -4.07
C MET A 106 7.34 1.39 -3.68
N THR A 107 8.51 0.80 -3.50
CA THR A 107 9.74 1.54 -3.15
C THR A 107 10.19 2.46 -4.28
N ALA A 108 10.18 1.96 -5.53
CA ALA A 108 10.49 2.77 -6.70
C ALA A 108 9.54 3.97 -6.81
N LYS A 109 8.23 3.74 -6.62
CA LYS A 109 7.24 4.83 -6.63
C LYS A 109 7.46 5.81 -5.48
N ALA A 110 7.79 5.33 -4.28
CA ALA A 110 8.11 6.19 -3.15
C ALA A 110 9.24 7.16 -3.52
N HIS A 111 10.33 6.66 -4.11
CA HIS A 111 11.45 7.49 -4.52
C HIS A 111 11.08 8.49 -5.63
N GLU A 112 10.25 8.11 -6.59
CA GLU A 112 9.72 9.03 -7.60
C GLU A 112 8.88 10.16 -6.99
N LEU A 113 8.18 9.90 -5.89
CA LEU A 113 7.43 10.91 -5.12
C LEU A 113 8.31 11.71 -4.16
N GLY A 114 9.63 11.51 -4.19
CA GLY A 114 10.60 12.16 -3.30
C GLY A 114 10.66 11.56 -1.89
N MET A 115 10.05 10.41 -1.64
CA MET A 115 10.11 9.69 -0.36
C MET A 115 11.42 8.90 -0.23
N THR A 116 12.57 9.58 -0.29
CA THR A 116 13.90 8.96 -0.43
C THR A 116 14.38 8.21 0.81
N ARG A 117 13.65 8.27 1.93
CA ARG A 117 13.95 7.55 3.19
C ARG A 117 12.94 6.43 3.45
N THR A 118 12.23 5.99 2.42
CA THR A 118 11.22 4.95 2.51
C THR A 118 11.63 3.70 1.75
N THR A 119 11.42 2.54 2.36
CA THR A 119 11.57 1.24 1.72
C THR A 119 10.41 0.35 2.15
N PHE A 120 9.68 -0.19 1.17
CA PHE A 120 8.61 -1.14 1.39
C PHE A 120 9.10 -2.57 1.16
N LYS A 121 8.56 -3.52 1.93
CA LYS A 121 8.89 -4.95 1.83
C LYS A 121 7.69 -5.85 1.62
N ASN A 122 6.48 -5.32 1.84
CA ASN A 122 5.23 -6.01 1.58
C ASN A 122 4.11 -4.99 1.34
N ALA A 123 2.95 -5.46 0.88
CA ALA A 123 1.83 -4.59 0.54
C ALA A 123 1.01 -4.14 1.78
N SER A 124 1.18 -4.82 2.91
CA SER A 124 0.27 -4.74 4.05
C SER A 124 0.79 -3.92 5.22
N GLY A 125 2.10 -3.78 5.36
CA GLY A 125 2.73 -3.20 6.55
C GLY A 125 3.03 -4.22 7.64
N LEU A 126 2.94 -5.51 7.35
CA LEU A 126 3.34 -6.55 8.30
C LEU A 126 4.84 -6.43 8.64
N PRO A 127 5.26 -6.87 9.85
CA PRO A 127 6.61 -6.66 10.33
C PRO A 127 7.67 -7.20 9.37
N ASP A 128 8.58 -6.32 8.97
CA ASP A 128 9.80 -6.65 8.23
C ASP A 128 10.89 -5.65 8.68
N PRO A 129 12.08 -6.12 9.11
CA PRO A 129 13.16 -5.24 9.58
C PRO A 129 13.64 -4.24 8.53
N GLY A 130 13.54 -4.56 7.25
CA GLY A 130 13.93 -3.70 6.14
C GLY A 130 12.82 -2.76 5.66
N GLN A 131 11.64 -2.80 6.28
CA GLN A 131 10.51 -1.94 5.93
C GLN A 131 10.48 -0.70 6.82
N VAL A 132 10.83 0.45 6.25
CA VAL A 132 10.97 1.71 6.99
C VAL A 132 10.41 2.89 6.19
N THR A 133 9.99 3.93 6.90
CA THR A 133 9.60 5.22 6.32
C THR A 133 9.88 6.32 7.34
N THR A 134 9.48 7.55 7.01
CA THR A 134 9.57 8.72 7.89
C THR A 134 8.22 9.44 7.90
N ALA A 135 7.97 10.28 8.91
CA ALA A 135 6.74 11.10 8.94
C ALA A 135 6.71 12.10 7.77
N THR A 136 7.88 12.66 7.39
CA THR A 136 8.02 13.53 6.21
C THR A 136 7.60 12.81 4.93
N ASP A 137 8.07 11.58 4.73
CA ASP A 137 7.75 10.79 3.53
C ASP A 137 6.26 10.40 3.49
N LEU A 138 5.69 9.95 4.61
CA LEU A 138 4.27 9.64 4.68
C LEU A 138 3.37 10.87 4.46
N ALA A 139 3.81 12.06 4.89
CA ALA A 139 3.10 13.30 4.61
C ALA A 139 3.17 13.69 3.11
N ARG A 140 4.24 13.35 2.40
CA ARG A 140 4.30 13.50 0.93
C ARG A 140 3.34 12.54 0.24
N LEU A 141 3.31 11.28 0.68
CA LEU A 141 2.38 10.29 0.14
C LEU A 141 0.92 10.68 0.35
N SER A 142 0.58 11.23 1.52
CA SER A 142 -0.79 11.67 1.80
C SER A 142 -1.25 12.81 0.89
N ILE A 143 -0.36 13.73 0.52
CA ILE A 143 -0.64 14.78 -0.47
C ILE A 143 -0.78 14.19 -1.88
N ALA A 144 0.03 13.20 -2.23
CA ALA A 144 -0.04 12.55 -3.54
C ALA A 144 -1.31 11.72 -3.74
N LEU A 145 -1.92 11.22 -2.66
CA LEU A 145 -3.15 10.42 -2.64
C LEU A 145 -4.46 11.23 -2.80
N ARG A 146 -4.36 12.53 -3.07
CA ARG A 146 -5.51 13.43 -3.19
C ARG A 146 -6.32 13.26 -4.48
#